data_AF-A0A5E4Q0P4-F1
#
_entry.id   AF-A0A5E4Q0P4-F1
#
_cell.length_a   1.000
_cell.length_b   1.000
_cell.length_c   1.000
_cell.angle_alpha   90.00
_cell.angle_beta   90.00
_cell.angle_gamma   90.00
#
_symmetry.space_group_name_H-M   'P 1'
#
loop_
_entity.id
_entity.type
_entity.pdbx_description
1 polymer ?
#
loop_
_entity_poly.entity_id
_entity_poly.type
_entity_poly.pdbx_seq_one_letter_code
_entity_poly.pdbx_strand_id
1 'polypeptide(L)'
;MYAAMTYGSTMRDLCRRLRPQELAINERKLVLFGVLEGLIRRVYKYPVTLNNDSSSIRSEQSQNPSRVYTGMACLDELCCQSGCSASQIEEQLERDSDVVFIVK
;
A
#
# COMPACT_ATOMS: atom_id res chain seq x y z
N MET A 1 -8.78 -15.07 -15.23
CA MET A 1 -8.82 -13.78 -14.51
C MET A 1 -7.59 -13.57 -13.62
N TYR A 2 -7.19 -14.55 -12.79
CA TYR A 2 -6.02 -14.42 -11.91
C TYR A 2 -4.71 -14.07 -12.61
N ALA A 3 -4.40 -14.68 -13.76
CA ALA A 3 -3.20 -14.35 -14.54
C ALA A 3 -3.12 -12.87 -14.99
N ALA A 4 -4.25 -12.15 -15.03
CA ALA A 4 -4.29 -10.73 -15.35
C ALA A 4 -4.16 -9.82 -14.11
N MET A 5 -4.22 -10.37 -12.89
CA MET A 5 -4.03 -9.63 -11.64
C MET A 5 -2.54 -9.40 -11.40
N THR A 6 -1.99 -8.44 -12.14
CA THR A 6 -0.58 -8.02 -12.08
C THR A 6 -0.46 -6.63 -11.45
N TYR A 7 0.76 -6.24 -11.10
CA TYR A 7 1.02 -4.91 -10.55
C TYR A 7 0.51 -3.82 -11.50
N GLY A 8 -0.17 -2.81 -10.95
CA GLY A 8 -0.74 -1.70 -11.74
C GLY A 8 -2.11 -1.98 -12.38
N SER A 9 -2.63 -3.22 -12.33
CA SER A 9 -4.00 -3.52 -12.80
C SER A 9 -4.98 -3.51 -11.64
N THR A 10 -5.99 -2.62 -11.69
CA THR A 10 -7.04 -2.61 -10.66
C THR A 10 -8.14 -3.63 -11.00
N MET A 11 -8.87 -4.11 -9.98
CA MET A 11 -10.07 -4.92 -10.20
C MET A 11 -11.09 -4.22 -11.10
N ARG A 12 -11.20 -2.90 -11.00
CA ARG A 12 -12.08 -2.09 -11.86
C ARG A 12 -11.69 -2.23 -13.34
N ASP A 13 -10.39 -2.16 -13.64
CA ASP A 13 -9.90 -2.29 -15.02
C ASP A 13 -10.08 -3.70 -15.56
N LEU A 14 -9.87 -4.71 -14.71
CA LEU A 14 -10.09 -6.12 -15.05
C LEU A 14 -11.57 -6.41 -15.33
N CYS A 15 -12.48 -5.90 -14.51
CA CYS A 15 -13.92 -6.09 -14.74
C CYS A 15 -14.38 -5.44 -16.05
N ARG A 16 -13.85 -4.27 -16.41
CA ARG A 16 -14.15 -3.61 -17.68
C ARG A 16 -13.66 -4.41 -18.90
N ARG A 17 -12.46 -4.96 -18.81
CA ARG A 17 -11.83 -5.71 -19.92
C ARG A 17 -12.40 -7.12 -20.10
N LEU A 18 -12.66 -7.82 -19.00
CA LEU A 18 -13.00 -9.25 -19.02
C LEU A 18 -14.50 -9.53 -18.81
N ARG A 19 -15.28 -8.51 -18.40
CA ARG A 19 -16.73 -8.59 -18.17
C ARG A 19 -17.19 -9.84 -17.42
N PRO A 20 -16.67 -10.08 -16.19
CA PRO A 20 -17.02 -11.27 -15.40
C PRO A 20 -18.53 -11.39 -15.11
N GLN A 21 -19.27 -10.27 -15.17
CA GLN A 21 -20.71 -10.20 -14.96
C GLN A 21 -21.50 -10.97 -16.02
N GLU A 22 -21.05 -10.97 -17.28
CA GLU A 22 -21.68 -11.74 -18.36
C GLU A 22 -21.55 -13.26 -18.13
N LEU A 23 -20.54 -13.68 -17.37
CA LEU A 23 -20.27 -15.06 -16.99
C LEU A 23 -20.88 -15.45 -15.63
N ALA A 24 -21.71 -14.57 -15.05
CA ALA A 24 -22.28 -14.72 -13.69
C ALA A 24 -21.22 -14.93 -12.58
N ILE A 25 -20.01 -14.38 -12.78
CA ILE A 25 -18.92 -14.47 -11.80
C ILE A 25 -19.05 -13.33 -10.79
N ASN A 26 -19.13 -13.68 -9.52
CA ASN A 26 -19.05 -12.69 -8.43
C ASN A 26 -17.59 -12.34 -8.13
N GLU A 27 -17.21 -11.09 -8.40
CA GLU A 27 -15.81 -10.68 -8.38
C GLU A 27 -15.22 -10.67 -6.96
N ARG A 28 -16.04 -10.36 -5.95
CA ARG A 28 -15.61 -10.42 -4.55
C ARG A 28 -15.32 -11.85 -4.11
N LYS A 29 -16.20 -12.80 -4.46
CA LYS A 29 -15.99 -14.23 -4.15
C LYS A 29 -14.81 -14.79 -4.91
N LEU A 30 -14.60 -14.38 -6.16
CA LEU A 30 -13.43 -14.76 -6.95
C LEU A 30 -12.14 -14.30 -6.27
N VAL A 31 -12.04 -13.03 -5.88
CA VAL A 31 -10.83 -12.53 -5.17
C VAL A 31 -10.62 -13.29 -3.85
N LEU A 32 -11.69 -13.49 -3.06
CA LEU A 32 -11.60 -14.22 -1.79
C LEU A 32 -11.08 -15.66 -2.00
N PHE A 33 -11.67 -16.39 -2.93
CA PHE A 33 -11.24 -17.75 -3.26
C PHE A 33 -9.78 -17.77 -3.74
N GLY A 34 -9.40 -16.84 -4.62
CA GLY A 34 -8.04 -16.75 -5.12
C GLY A 34 -6.99 -16.51 -4.03
N VAL A 35 -7.33 -15.73 -2.99
CA VAL A 35 -6.45 -15.53 -1.83
C VAL A 35 -6.39 -16.78 -0.96
N LEU A 36 -7.53 -17.42 -0.68
CA LEU A 36 -7.60 -18.62 0.16
C LEU A 36 -6.84 -19.80 -0.45
N GLU A 37 -6.95 -19.99 -1.76
CA GLU A 37 -6.28 -21.07 -2.50
C GLU A 37 -4.84 -20.72 -2.92
N GLY A 38 -4.35 -19.53 -2.58
CA GLY A 38 -2.98 -19.10 -2.92
C GLY A 38 -2.74 -18.81 -4.41
N LEU A 39 -3.80 -18.64 -5.21
CA LEU A 39 -3.72 -18.26 -6.63
C LEU A 39 -3.27 -16.81 -6.81
N ILE A 40 -3.62 -15.96 -5.84
CA ILE A 40 -3.18 -14.57 -5.73
C ILE A 40 -2.80 -14.27 -4.30
N ARG A 41 -1.98 -13.23 -4.09
CA ARG A 41 -1.55 -12.78 -2.77
C ARG A 41 -1.89 -11.31 -2.58
N ARG A 42 -2.15 -10.92 -1.33
CA ARG A 42 -2.19 -9.50 -0.95
C ARG A 42 -0.78 -8.93 -1.02
N VAL A 43 -0.69 -7.70 -1.49
CA VAL A 43 0.56 -6.95 -1.62
C VAL A 43 0.52 -5.81 -0.62
N TYR A 44 1.50 -5.75 0.27
CA TYR A 44 1.58 -4.75 1.33
C TYR A 44 2.65 -3.70 0.99
N LYS A 45 2.35 -2.43 1.26
CA LYS A 45 3.29 -1.32 1.12
C LYS A 45 3.88 -0.98 2.49
N TYR A 46 5.19 -0.86 2.56
CA TYR A 46 5.96 -0.54 3.76
C TYR A 46 6.78 0.72 3.50
N PRO A 47 6.42 1.87 4.09
CA PRO A 47 7.20 3.08 3.92
C PRO A 47 8.51 3.02 4.70
N VAL A 48 9.56 3.57 4.09
CA VAL A 48 10.92 3.64 4.64
C VAL A 48 11.49 5.04 4.39
N THR A 49 12.00 5.69 5.43
CA THR A 49 12.71 6.97 5.30
C THR A 49 14.16 6.72 4.87
N LEU A 50 14.62 7.37 3.80
CA LEU A 50 15.97 7.23 3.24
C LEU A 50 17.02 8.04 4.00
N ASN A 51 16.63 9.18 4.58
CA ASN A 51 17.53 10.09 5.28
C ASN A 51 17.85 9.61 6.70
N ASN A 52 18.70 8.59 6.80
CA ASN A 52 19.43 8.27 8.01
C ASN A 52 20.90 8.62 7.82
N ASP A 53 21.21 9.90 7.63
CA ASP A 53 22.56 10.38 7.89
C ASP A 53 22.81 10.22 9.39
N SER A 54 23.39 9.07 9.74
CA SER A 54 24.17 8.91 10.95
C SER A 54 25.14 10.09 11.03
N SER A 55 24.97 10.93 12.05
CA SER A 55 25.71 12.16 12.38
C SER A 55 25.22 13.45 11.71
N SER A 56 24.35 14.18 12.42
CA SER A 56 24.63 15.56 12.87
C SER A 56 23.35 16.25 13.37
N ILE A 57 23.38 16.65 14.65
CA ILE A 57 22.81 17.90 15.16
C ILE A 57 21.52 18.37 14.44
N ARG A 58 20.37 17.75 14.71
CA ARG A 58 19.09 18.42 14.45
C ARG A 58 18.72 19.24 15.68
N SER A 59 19.10 20.50 15.57
CA SER A 59 18.59 21.66 16.29
C SER A 59 17.13 21.48 16.74
N GLU A 60 16.89 21.84 18.00
CA GLU A 60 15.62 21.78 18.74
C GLU A 60 14.52 22.72 18.22
N GLN A 61 14.33 22.85 16.90
CA GLN A 61 13.43 23.87 16.33
C GLN A 61 12.47 23.42 15.23
N SER A 62 12.30 22.10 15.01
CA SER A 62 11.18 21.58 14.21
C SER A 62 10.28 20.71 15.09
N GLN A 63 9.25 21.33 15.66
CA GLN A 63 8.19 20.78 16.52
C GLN A 63 7.26 19.75 15.85
N ASN A 64 7.74 18.99 14.86
CA ASN A 64 7.06 17.79 14.38
C ASN A 64 7.99 16.62 14.68
N PRO A 65 7.60 15.63 15.50
CA PRO A 65 8.38 14.41 15.60
C PRO A 65 8.46 13.83 14.19
N SER A 66 9.59 14.00 13.55
CA SER A 66 9.90 13.46 12.23
C SER A 66 9.60 11.96 12.32
N ARG A 67 8.47 11.55 11.74
CA ARG A 67 8.00 10.18 11.77
C ARG A 67 8.98 9.39 10.93
N VAL A 68 9.97 8.80 11.59
CA VAL A 68 10.93 7.91 10.94
C VAL A 68 10.17 6.64 10.59
N TYR A 69 9.97 6.40 9.29
CA TYR A 69 9.37 5.17 8.81
C TYR A 69 10.46 4.11 8.70
N THR A 70 10.37 3.08 9.54
CA THR A 70 11.38 2.02 9.64
C THR A 70 11.12 0.83 8.70
N GLY A 71 10.02 0.85 7.94
CA GLY A 71 9.59 -0.29 7.14
C GLY A 71 9.01 -1.46 7.94
N MET A 72 8.86 -1.34 9.26
CA MET A 72 8.30 -2.44 10.08
C MET A 72 6.77 -2.49 10.06
N ALA A 73 6.11 -1.34 9.95
CA ALA A 73 4.65 -1.24 9.89
C ALA A 73 4.18 -1.08 8.44
N CYS A 74 3.20 -1.88 8.03
CA CYS A 74 2.57 -1.71 6.72
C CYS A 74 1.61 -0.53 6.71
N LEU A 75 1.23 -0.08 5.51
CA LEU A 75 0.30 1.03 5.33
C LEU A 75 -1.03 0.82 6.06
N ASP A 76 -1.56 -0.41 6.07
CA ASP A 76 -2.81 -0.76 6.76
C ASP A 76 -2.68 -0.57 8.29
N GLU A 77 -1.54 -0.94 8.87
CA GLU A 77 -1.28 -0.74 10.30
C GLU A 77 -1.18 0.76 10.64
N LEU A 78 -0.52 1.53 9.78
CA LEU A 78 -0.42 2.98 9.94
C LEU A 78 -1.79 3.65 9.87
N CYS A 79 -2.68 3.20 8.98
CA CYS A 79 -4.08 3.65 8.93
C CYS A 79 -4.81 3.42 10.25
N CYS A 80 -4.69 2.20 10.80
CA CYS A 80 -5.31 1.87 12.07
C CYS A 80 -4.76 2.71 13.24
N GLN A 81 -3.45 2.98 13.25
CA GLN A 81 -2.81 3.76 14.30
C GLN A 81 -3.12 5.26 14.22
N SER A 82 -3.19 5.83 13.02
CA SER A 82 -3.41 7.27 12.85
C SER A 82 -4.88 7.66 12.71
N GLY A 83 -5.78 6.70 12.49
CA GLY A 83 -7.20 6.95 12.23
C GLY A 83 -7.48 7.62 10.88
N CYS A 84 -6.52 7.59 9.95
CA CYS A 84 -6.65 8.17 8.61
C CYS A 84 -6.94 7.09 7.56
N SER A 85 -7.53 7.50 6.43
CA SER A 85 -7.72 6.57 5.30
C SER A 85 -6.38 6.24 4.63
N ALA A 86 -6.32 5.09 3.96
CA ALA A 86 -5.14 4.69 3.17
C ALA A 86 -4.74 5.75 2.15
N SER A 87 -5.71 6.35 1.45
CA SER A 87 -5.45 7.40 0.46
C SER A 87 -4.82 8.66 1.08
N GLN A 88 -5.25 9.05 2.28
CA GLN A 88 -4.70 10.23 2.96
C GLN A 88 -3.25 10.01 3.39
N ILE A 89 -2.96 8.82 3.93
CA ILE A 89 -1.61 8.46 4.33
C ILE A 89 -0.71 8.33 3.08
N GLU A 90 -1.16 7.65 2.04
CA GLU A 90 -0.42 7.56 0.77
C GLU A 90 -0.09 8.94 0.21
N GLU A 91 -1.07 9.84 0.12
CA GLU A 91 -0.85 11.20 -0.38
C GLU A 91 0.13 12.01 0.50
N GLN A 92 0.08 11.83 1.82
CA GLN A 92 1.03 12.47 2.73
C GLN A 92 2.46 11.96 2.53
N LEU A 93 2.63 10.64 2.38
CA LEU A 93 3.94 10.02 2.19
C LEU A 93 4.51 10.30 0.79
N GLU A 94 3.67 10.37 -0.25
CA GLU A 94 4.10 10.71 -1.61
C GLU A 94 4.58 12.16 -1.75
N ARG A 95 4.13 13.06 -0.86
CA ARG A 95 4.65 14.44 -0.79
C ARG A 95 6.05 14.52 -0.17
N ASP A 96 6.47 13.52 0.59
CA ASP A 96 7.76 13.49 1.25
C ASP A 96 8.78 12.78 0.34
N SER A 97 9.75 13.55 -0.19
CA SER A 97 10.79 13.01 -1.08
C SER A 97 11.73 12.03 -0.39
N ASP A 98 11.78 12.05 0.94
CA ASP A 98 12.68 11.21 1.73
C ASP A 98 12.05 9.84 2.04
N VAL A 99 10.82 9.58 1.60
CA VAL A 99 10.09 8.34 1.91
C VAL A 99 9.88 7.49 0.65
N VAL A 100 10.25 6.21 0.74
CA VAL A 100 10.07 5.22 -0.33
C VAL A 100 9.25 4.05 0.16
N PHE A 101 8.43 3.48 -0.71
CA PHE A 101 7.67 2.26 -0.43
C PHE A 101 8.42 1.00 -0.85
N ILE A 102 8.64 0.09 0.10
CA ILE A 102 8.99 -1.30 -0.18
C ILE A 102 7.69 -2.10 -0.28
N VAL A 103 7.57 -2.89 -1.33
CA VAL A 103 6.36 -3.68 -1.62
C VAL A 103 6.66 -5.15 -1.36
N LYS A 104 5.91 -5.80 -0.46
CA LYS A 104 6.09 -7.21 -0.08
C LYS A 104 4.83 -8.03 -0.33
#